data_AF-A0AAC8TBK9-F1
#
_entry.id   AF-A0AAC8TBK9-F1
#
_cell.length_a   1.000
_cell.length_b   1.000
_cell.length_c   1.000
_cell.angle_alpha   90.00
_cell.angle_beta   90.00
_cell.angle_gamma   90.00
#
_symmetry.space_group_name_H-M   'P 1'
#
loop_
_entity.id
_entity.type
_entity.pdbx_description
1 polymer ?
#
loop_
_entity_poly.entity_id
_entity_poly.type
_entity_poly.pdbx_seq_one_letter_code
_entity_poly.pdbx_strand_id
1 'polypeptide(L)'
;MAFAPDPPAFTSPRCPTHQRAAVATCVRCGTFLCGECTELLGESAYCASCSTFVREHGAASLALKLTLGLGIVALLTVPLAMLLPMNVVVDMGRATLVVPLLRRLPVLNGIAAGLGFWLSSRELRRLERVDFASPARSWARWTRGLSWLNLACVLLQVFLVLRLVLRLFAASQH
;
A
#
# COMPACT_ATOMS: atom_id res chain seq x y z
N MET A 1 46.33 39.18 -30.41
CA MET A 1 45.78 38.13 -29.53
C MET A 1 44.78 38.80 -28.61
N ALA A 2 43.48 38.65 -28.88
CA ALA A 2 42.43 39.25 -28.06
C ALA A 2 42.12 38.32 -26.88
N PHE A 3 42.20 38.84 -25.66
CA PHE A 3 41.76 38.12 -24.45
C PHE A 3 40.24 37.95 -24.51
N ALA A 4 39.77 36.72 -24.35
CA ALA A 4 38.35 36.46 -24.16
C ALA A 4 37.91 37.12 -22.85
N PRO A 5 36.76 37.82 -22.81
CA PRO A 5 36.25 38.40 -21.57
C PRO A 5 35.96 37.29 -20.55
N ASP A 6 36.37 37.51 -19.31
CA ASP A 6 36.07 36.61 -18.18
C ASP A 6 34.56 36.33 -18.13
N PRO A 7 34.14 35.05 -17.93
CA PRO A 7 32.73 34.75 -17.77
C PRO A 7 32.17 35.53 -16.58
N PRO A 8 30.93 36.04 -16.67
CA PRO A 8 30.32 36.77 -15.56
C PRO A 8 30.37 35.90 -14.31
N ALA A 9 30.88 36.48 -13.21
CA ALA A 9 30.96 35.81 -11.92
C ALA A 9 29.55 35.45 -11.44
N PHE A 10 29.07 34.25 -11.77
CA PHE A 10 27.82 33.73 -11.24
C PHE A 10 28.02 33.56 -9.74
N THR A 11 27.40 34.46 -8.97
CA THR A 11 27.39 34.34 -7.51
C THR A 11 26.71 33.03 -7.15
N SER A 12 27.43 32.16 -6.44
CA SER A 12 26.89 30.90 -5.97
C SER A 12 25.60 31.15 -5.19
N PRO A 13 24.51 30.40 -5.44
CA PRO A 13 23.27 30.57 -4.70
C PRO A 13 23.52 30.49 -3.19
N ARG A 14 22.89 31.37 -2.43
CA ARG A 14 23.11 31.50 -0.98
C ARG A 14 21.84 31.17 -0.20
N CYS A 15 22.04 30.59 0.98
CA CYS A 15 20.97 30.42 1.94
C CYS A 15 20.48 31.80 2.44
N PRO A 16 19.17 32.10 2.41
CA PRO A 16 18.67 33.41 2.79
C PRO A 16 18.91 33.75 4.26
N THR A 17 18.92 32.74 5.14
CA THR A 17 19.08 32.91 6.59
C THR A 17 20.54 33.17 6.98
N HIS A 18 21.48 32.36 6.48
CA HIS A 18 22.88 32.41 6.93
C HIS A 18 23.83 33.04 5.90
N GLN A 19 23.34 33.38 4.70
CA GLN A 19 24.15 33.93 3.60
C GLN A 19 25.35 33.07 3.18
N ARG A 20 25.35 31.79 3.55
CA ARG A 20 26.36 30.79 3.16
C ARG A 20 26.03 30.17 1.80
N ALA A 21 27.04 29.62 1.12
CA ALA A 21 26.85 28.87 -0.12
C ALA A 21 25.83 27.74 0.08
N ALA A 22 24.89 27.64 -0.84
CA ALA A 22 23.85 26.62 -0.80
C ALA A 22 24.43 25.27 -1.22
N VAL A 23 24.10 24.23 -0.46
CA VAL A 23 24.47 22.83 -0.74
C VAL A 23 23.32 22.03 -1.34
N ALA A 24 22.09 22.50 -1.15
CA ALA A 24 20.88 21.87 -1.67
C ALA A 24 19.77 22.89 -1.90
N THR A 25 18.72 22.48 -2.61
CA THR A 25 17.47 23.22 -2.75
C THR A 25 16.35 22.45 -2.08
N CYS A 26 15.49 23.15 -1.34
CA CYS A 26 14.31 22.54 -0.75
C CYS A 26 13.39 22.06 -1.87
N VAL A 27 13.10 20.76 -1.94
CA VAL A 27 12.27 20.18 -3.02
C VAL A 27 10.85 20.76 -3.05
N ARG A 28 10.33 21.17 -1.88
CA ARG A 28 8.97 21.71 -1.76
C ARG A 28 8.85 23.18 -2.15
N CYS A 29 9.60 24.07 -1.50
CA CYS A 29 9.48 25.53 -1.71
C CYS A 29 10.57 26.13 -2.60
N GLY A 30 11.54 25.33 -3.08
CA GLY A 30 12.62 25.78 -3.95
C GLY A 30 13.73 26.59 -3.27
N THR A 31 13.62 26.86 -1.96
CA THR A 31 14.59 27.70 -1.24
C THR A 31 15.97 27.05 -1.17
N PHE A 32 17.02 27.83 -1.41
CA PHE A 32 18.41 27.40 -1.27
C PHE A 32 18.80 27.19 0.21
N LEU A 33 19.39 26.03 0.51
CA LEU A 33 19.71 25.60 1.86
C LEU A 33 21.21 25.46 2.05
N CYS A 34 21.73 25.96 3.17
CA CYS A 34 23.06 25.61 3.64
C CYS A 34 23.02 24.29 4.43
N GLY A 35 24.19 23.72 4.76
CA GLY A 35 24.26 22.46 5.50
C GLY A 35 23.50 22.46 6.84
N GLU A 36 23.40 23.61 7.52
CA GLU A 36 22.66 23.74 8.78
C GLU A 36 21.14 23.86 8.59
N CYS A 37 20.68 24.48 7.49
CA CYS A 37 19.25 24.64 7.21
C CYS A 37 18.64 23.45 6.45
N THR A 38 19.46 22.44 6.14
CA THR A 38 19.05 21.28 5.35
C THR A 38 18.60 20.17 6.28
N GLU A 39 17.32 19.83 6.20
CA GLU A 39 16.79 18.60 6.80
C GLU A 39 16.60 17.55 5.71
N LEU A 40 17.23 16.39 5.90
CA LEU A 40 17.12 15.25 5.00
C LEU A 40 15.93 14.38 5.42
N LEU A 41 14.98 14.18 4.52
CA LEU A 41 13.88 13.23 4.68
C LEU A 41 13.97 12.20 3.57
N GLY A 42 14.54 11.04 3.88
CA GLY A 42 14.91 10.06 2.86
C GLY A 42 16.07 10.59 2.02
N GLU A 43 15.87 10.71 0.70
CA GLU A 43 16.88 11.18 -0.26
C GLU A 43 16.66 12.65 -0.68
N SER A 44 15.64 13.32 -0.15
CA SER A 44 15.30 14.71 -0.50
C SER A 44 15.61 15.69 0.63
N ALA A 45 16.08 16.88 0.22
CA ALA A 45 16.37 18.00 1.11
C ALA A 45 15.14 18.90 1.29
N TYR A 46 14.85 19.28 2.54
CA TYR A 46 13.77 20.20 2.92
C TYR A 46 14.31 21.28 3.87
N CYS A 47 13.69 22.45 3.88
CA CYS A 47 13.91 23.42 4.94
C CYS A 47 13.11 23.03 6.20
N ALA A 48 13.52 23.53 7.37
CA ALA A 48 12.90 23.22 8.66
C ALA A 48 11.37 23.44 8.71
N SER A 49 10.84 24.45 8.01
CA SER A 49 9.39 24.69 7.97
C SER A 49 8.65 23.75 7.00
N CYS A 50 9.31 23.33 5.92
CA CYS A 50 8.72 22.37 4.99
C CYS A 50 8.83 20.94 5.50
N SER A 51 9.88 20.61 6.24
CA SER A 51 10.06 19.27 6.80
C SER A 51 8.98 18.96 7.85
N THR A 52 8.67 19.89 8.75
CA THR A 52 7.56 19.75 9.70
C THR A 52 6.23 19.58 8.97
N PHE A 53 5.95 20.43 7.97
CA PHE A 53 4.74 20.30 7.17
C PHE A 53 4.64 18.95 6.47
N VAL A 54 5.71 18.48 5.84
CA VAL A 54 5.75 17.18 5.13
C VAL A 54 5.67 16.02 6.11
N ARG A 55 6.20 16.13 7.32
CA ARG A 55 6.05 15.12 8.37
C ARG A 55 4.58 14.99 8.81
N GLU A 56 3.89 16.11 8.98
CA GLU A 56 2.49 16.13 9.40
C GLU A 56 1.52 15.73 8.27
N HIS A 57 1.74 16.24 7.07
CA HIS A 57 0.84 16.11 5.92
C HIS A 57 1.35 15.14 4.86
N GLY A 58 2.40 14.38 5.16
CA GLY A 58 3.02 13.41 4.25
C GLY A 58 1.96 12.48 3.66
N ALA A 59 1.75 12.59 2.35
CA ALA A 59 0.67 11.87 1.69
C ALA A 59 0.89 10.35 1.81
N ALA A 60 -0.15 9.63 2.25
CA ALA A 60 -0.15 8.18 2.19
C ALA A 60 0.10 7.74 0.74
N SER A 61 1.04 6.82 0.53
CA SER A 61 1.43 6.37 -0.80
C SER A 61 0.21 5.86 -1.57
N LEU A 62 0.13 6.16 -2.88
CA LEU A 62 -0.97 5.71 -3.74
C LEU A 62 -1.17 4.19 -3.63
N ALA A 63 -0.07 3.44 -3.51
CA ALA A 63 -0.06 2.01 -3.27
C ALA A 63 -0.83 1.61 -1.99
N LEU A 64 -0.69 2.35 -0.89
CA LEU A 64 -1.43 2.11 0.35
C LEU A 64 -2.93 2.36 0.16
N LYS A 65 -3.31 3.42 -0.58
CA LYS A 65 -4.71 3.71 -0.90
C LYS A 65 -5.33 2.61 -1.78
N LEU A 66 -4.61 2.17 -2.82
CA LEU A 66 -5.06 1.12 -3.73
C LEU A 66 -5.21 -0.23 -3.00
N THR A 67 -4.26 -0.59 -2.14
CA THR A 67 -4.34 -1.83 -1.36
C THR A 67 -5.46 -1.81 -0.34
N LEU A 68 -5.72 -0.67 0.32
CA LEU A 68 -6.89 -0.53 1.18
C LEU A 68 -8.19 -0.70 0.36
N GLY A 69 -8.29 -0.02 -0.78
CA GLY A 69 -9.45 -0.13 -1.68
C GLY A 69 -9.68 -1.57 -2.13
N LEU A 70 -8.63 -2.28 -2.53
CA LEU A 70 -8.71 -3.69 -2.93
C LEU A 70 -9.14 -4.59 -1.75
N GLY A 71 -8.64 -4.32 -0.54
CA GLY A 71 -9.04 -5.04 0.66
C GLY A 71 -10.52 -4.86 1.00
N ILE A 72 -11.06 -3.64 0.85
CA ILE A 72 -12.49 -3.35 1.04
C ILE A 72 -13.33 -4.09 -0.01
N VAL A 73 -12.94 -4.02 -1.28
CA VAL A 73 -13.65 -4.73 -2.37
C VAL A 73 -13.64 -6.24 -2.13
N ALA A 74 -12.50 -6.82 -1.77
CA ALA A 74 -12.41 -8.25 -1.43
C ALA A 74 -13.35 -8.61 -0.27
N LEU A 75 -13.35 -7.82 0.81
CA LEU A 75 -14.20 -8.06 1.97
C LEU A 75 -15.70 -7.97 1.63
N LEU A 76 -16.09 -7.04 0.76
CA LEU A 76 -17.48 -6.91 0.29
C LEU A 76 -17.91 -8.08 -0.62
N THR A 77 -16.97 -8.70 -1.34
CA THR A 77 -17.27 -9.86 -2.19
C THR A 77 -17.45 -11.16 -1.41
N VAL A 78 -16.92 -11.25 -0.18
CA VAL A 78 -17.06 -12.43 0.70
C VAL A 78 -18.52 -12.77 1.04
N PRO A 79 -19.33 -11.85 1.60
CA PRO A 79 -20.74 -12.14 1.88
C PRO A 79 -21.53 -12.35 0.60
N LEU A 80 -21.17 -11.69 -0.51
CA LEU A 80 -21.82 -11.92 -1.80
C LEU A 80 -21.58 -13.35 -2.31
N ALA A 81 -20.37 -13.88 -2.13
CA ALA A 81 -20.05 -15.28 -2.44
C ALA A 81 -20.76 -16.28 -1.49
N MET A 82 -21.05 -15.88 -0.25
CA MET A 82 -21.82 -16.71 0.69
C MET A 82 -23.35 -16.63 0.47
N LEU A 83 -23.84 -15.49 -0.02
CA LEU A 83 -25.25 -15.24 -0.33
C LEU A 83 -25.65 -15.73 -1.73
N LEU A 84 -24.69 -15.90 -2.65
CA LEU A 84 -24.96 -16.57 -3.91
C LEU A 84 -25.45 -17.98 -3.58
N PRO A 85 -26.70 -18.32 -3.93
CA PRO A 85 -27.28 -19.58 -3.53
C PRO A 85 -26.39 -20.69 -4.08
N MET A 86 -25.93 -21.55 -3.18
CA MET A 86 -25.36 -22.87 -3.46
C MET A 86 -26.45 -23.77 -4.06
N ASN A 87 -27.14 -23.29 -5.10
CA ASN A 87 -27.93 -24.10 -6.01
C ASN A 87 -26.91 -24.87 -6.85
N VAL A 88 -26.30 -25.87 -6.21
CA VAL A 88 -25.64 -26.96 -6.92
C VAL A 88 -26.77 -27.72 -7.60
N VAL A 89 -27.23 -27.18 -8.73
CA VAL A 89 -28.05 -27.96 -9.66
C VAL A 89 -27.08 -28.96 -10.25
N VAL A 90 -27.00 -30.14 -9.63
CA VAL A 90 -26.31 -31.31 -10.18
C VAL A 90 -27.15 -31.81 -11.34
N ASP A 91 -27.14 -31.05 -12.44
CA ASP A 91 -27.60 -31.54 -13.72
C ASP A 91 -26.42 -32.35 -14.29
N MET A 92 -26.55 -33.68 -14.35
CA MET A 92 -25.45 -34.59 -14.75
C MET A 92 -24.83 -34.27 -16.12
N GLY A 93 -25.46 -33.41 -16.94
CA GLY A 93 -24.90 -32.91 -18.21
C GLY A 93 -24.35 -31.47 -18.20
N ARG A 94 -24.54 -30.69 -17.13
CA ARG A 94 -24.29 -29.22 -17.11
C ARG A 94 -23.55 -28.69 -15.86
N ALA A 95 -23.01 -29.58 -15.04
CA ALA A 95 -22.33 -29.26 -13.77
C ALA A 95 -21.01 -28.44 -13.88
N THR A 96 -20.64 -27.95 -15.06
CA THR A 96 -19.30 -27.38 -15.31
C THR A 96 -19.18 -25.88 -15.11
N LEU A 97 -20.26 -25.10 -14.92
CA LEU A 97 -20.15 -23.62 -14.85
C LEU A 97 -20.24 -23.02 -13.43
N VAL A 98 -21.00 -23.61 -12.51
CA VAL A 98 -21.17 -23.05 -11.16
C VAL A 98 -19.97 -23.38 -10.25
N VAL A 99 -19.39 -24.57 -10.39
CA VAL A 99 -18.21 -25.02 -9.63
C VAL A 99 -16.93 -24.20 -9.93
N PRO A 100 -16.56 -23.87 -11.18
CA PRO A 100 -15.33 -23.11 -11.43
C PRO A 100 -15.42 -21.65 -10.97
N LEU A 101 -16.60 -21.02 -11.00
CA LEU A 101 -16.77 -19.64 -10.52
C LEU A 101 -16.61 -19.59 -8.99
N LEU A 102 -17.22 -20.54 -8.27
CA LEU A 102 -17.03 -20.72 -6.82
C LEU A 102 -15.58 -21.06 -6.45
N ARG A 103 -14.83 -21.74 -7.33
CA ARG A 103 -13.42 -22.11 -7.09
C ARG A 103 -12.44 -20.96 -7.37
N ARG A 104 -12.77 -20.01 -8.25
CA ARG A 104 -11.90 -18.88 -8.61
C ARG A 104 -11.98 -17.70 -7.63
N LEU A 105 -13.16 -17.45 -7.05
CA LEU A 105 -13.37 -16.39 -6.06
C LEU A 105 -12.47 -16.50 -4.79
N PRO A 106 -12.32 -17.67 -4.14
CA PRO A 106 -11.47 -17.79 -2.95
C PRO A 106 -9.97 -17.67 -3.27
N VAL A 107 -9.55 -18.04 -4.49
CA VAL A 107 -8.16 -17.88 -4.93
C VAL A 107 -7.84 -16.39 -5.12
N LEU A 108 -8.72 -15.64 -5.77
CA LEU A 108 -8.54 -14.19 -5.96
C LEU A 108 -8.55 -13.43 -4.62
N ASN A 109 -9.45 -13.80 -3.69
CA ASN A 109 -9.47 -13.22 -2.35
C ASN A 109 -8.22 -13.58 -1.54
N GLY A 110 -7.70 -14.80 -1.67
CA GLY A 110 -6.43 -15.19 -1.05
C GLY A 110 -5.23 -14.39 -1.59
N ILE A 111 -5.16 -14.19 -2.91
CA ILE A 111 -4.12 -13.36 -3.54
C ILE A 111 -4.23 -11.90 -3.08
N ALA A 112 -5.44 -11.34 -3.06
CA ALA A 112 -5.68 -9.98 -2.59
C ALA A 112 -5.30 -9.80 -1.11
N ALA A 113 -5.63 -10.76 -0.25
CA ALA A 113 -5.25 -10.76 1.16
C ALA A 113 -3.73 -10.86 1.35
N GLY A 114 -3.08 -11.78 0.62
CA GLY A 114 -1.63 -11.98 0.69
C GLY A 114 -0.84 -10.77 0.20
N LEU A 115 -1.20 -10.22 -0.97
CA LEU A 115 -0.57 -9.02 -1.51
C LEU A 115 -0.82 -7.79 -0.64
N GLY A 116 -2.05 -7.61 -0.14
CA GLY A 116 -2.40 -6.54 0.78
C GLY A 116 -1.57 -6.58 2.06
N PHE A 117 -1.40 -7.76 2.65
CA PHE A 117 -0.58 -7.96 3.84
C PHE A 117 0.92 -7.69 3.57
N TRP A 118 1.47 -8.22 2.48
CA TRP A 118 2.88 -8.06 2.14
C TRP A 118 3.25 -6.59 1.84
N LEU A 119 2.42 -5.91 1.04
CA LEU A 119 2.61 -4.49 0.71
C LEU A 119 2.44 -3.60 1.94
N SER A 120 1.42 -3.84 2.79
CA SER A 120 1.24 -3.09 4.04
C SER A 120 2.41 -3.32 5.02
N SER A 121 2.97 -4.53 5.07
CA SER A 121 4.15 -4.83 5.89
C SER A 121 5.43 -4.16 5.37
N ARG A 122 5.60 -4.06 4.05
CA ARG A 122 6.72 -3.32 3.43
C ARG A 122 6.58 -1.81 3.64
N GLU A 123 5.38 -1.30 3.36
CA GLU A 123 4.69 -0.16 4.00
C GLU A 123 5.28 0.35 5.32
N LEU A 124 4.88 -0.38 6.37
CA LEU A 124 5.25 -0.14 7.75
C LEU A 124 6.76 -0.14 7.95
N ARG A 125 7.48 -1.10 7.36
CA ARG A 125 8.96 -1.18 7.47
C ARG A 125 9.68 -0.01 6.80
N ARG A 126 9.04 0.66 5.83
CA ARG A 126 9.57 1.90 5.23
C ARG A 126 9.25 3.10 6.13
N LEU A 127 8.03 3.17 6.66
CA LEU A 127 7.58 4.22 7.58
C LEU A 127 8.22 4.15 8.97
N GLU A 128 8.74 3.00 9.38
CA GLU A 128 9.49 2.82 10.63
C GLU A 128 10.96 3.23 10.47
N ARG A 129 11.51 3.11 9.25
CA ARG A 129 12.86 3.58 8.92
C ARG A 129 12.96 5.10 8.78
N VAL A 130 11.87 5.72 8.33
CA VAL A 130 11.81 7.18 8.20
C VAL A 130 10.83 7.63 9.25
N ASP A 131 11.33 8.10 10.38
CA ASP A 131 10.61 8.40 11.64
C ASP A 131 9.48 9.43 11.47
N PHE A 132 8.43 9.04 10.75
CA PHE A 132 7.28 9.87 10.42
C PHE A 132 6.16 9.53 11.40
N ALA A 133 5.88 10.47 12.29
CA ALA A 133 4.65 10.53 13.06
C ALA A 133 3.51 11.08 12.18
N SER A 134 3.17 10.38 11.09
CA SER A 134 2.11 10.82 10.18
C SER A 134 0.84 9.98 10.32
N PRO A 135 -0.34 10.51 9.95
CA PRO A 135 -1.58 9.74 9.81
C PRO A 135 -1.40 8.46 8.97
N ALA A 136 -0.36 8.33 8.13
CA ALA A 136 -0.05 7.08 7.43
C ALA A 136 0.14 5.87 8.38
N ARG A 137 0.59 6.04 9.63
CA ARG A 137 0.69 4.94 10.61
C ARG A 137 -0.68 4.38 11.01
N SER A 138 -1.72 5.22 11.12
CA SER A 138 -3.07 4.73 11.44
C SER A 138 -3.65 3.96 10.25
N TRP A 139 -3.48 4.46 9.03
CA TRP A 139 -3.89 3.78 7.79
C TRP A 139 -3.16 2.45 7.58
N ALA A 140 -1.85 2.39 7.90
CA ALA A 140 -1.08 1.16 7.84
C ALA A 140 -1.55 0.10 8.85
N ARG A 141 -1.96 0.52 10.06
CA ARG A 141 -2.58 -0.39 11.05
C ARG A 141 -3.95 -0.88 10.59
N TRP A 142 -4.79 0.00 10.06
CA TRP A 142 -6.12 -0.37 9.54
C TRP A 142 -6.02 -1.33 8.35
N THR A 143 -5.14 -1.08 7.38
CA THR A 143 -4.89 -2.01 6.25
C THR A 143 -4.45 -3.39 6.73
N ARG A 144 -3.58 -3.45 7.75
CA ARG A 144 -3.13 -4.71 8.34
C ARG A 144 -4.26 -5.44 9.06
N GLY A 145 -5.10 -4.72 9.80
CA GLY A 145 -6.30 -5.28 10.44
C GLY A 145 -7.29 -5.84 9.42
N LEU A 146 -7.57 -5.07 8.36
CA LEU A 146 -8.44 -5.51 7.26
C LEU A 146 -7.88 -6.75 6.54
N SER A 147 -6.56 -6.81 6.34
CA SER A 147 -5.91 -7.96 5.71
C SER A 147 -6.03 -9.22 6.57
N TRP A 148 -5.87 -9.10 7.90
CA TRP A 148 -6.09 -10.21 8.84
C TRP A 148 -7.54 -10.68 8.84
N LEU A 149 -8.50 -9.74 8.85
CA LEU A 149 -9.92 -10.07 8.77
C LEU A 149 -10.25 -10.79 7.47
N ASN A 150 -9.73 -10.30 6.34
CA ASN A 150 -9.92 -10.93 5.03
C ASN A 150 -9.30 -12.35 5.00
N LEU A 151 -8.09 -12.52 5.55
CA LEU A 151 -7.45 -13.83 5.67
C LEU A 151 -8.30 -14.80 6.53
N ALA A 152 -8.84 -14.33 7.65
CA ALA A 152 -9.72 -15.15 8.50
C ALA A 152 -10.99 -15.58 7.75
N CYS A 153 -11.61 -14.68 6.98
CA CYS A 153 -12.75 -15.01 6.12
C CYS A 153 -12.40 -16.06 5.06
N VAL A 154 -11.25 -15.93 4.39
CA VAL A 154 -10.77 -16.91 3.40
C VAL A 154 -10.52 -18.28 4.04
N LEU A 155 -9.88 -18.33 5.21
CA LEU A 155 -9.66 -19.57 5.96
C LEU A 155 -10.98 -20.25 6.35
N LEU A 156 -11.95 -19.47 6.81
CA LEU A 156 -13.28 -19.97 7.13
C LEU A 156 -13.98 -20.55 5.90
N GLN A 157 -13.90 -19.87 4.74
CA GLN A 157 -14.46 -20.38 3.48
C GLN A 157 -13.82 -21.71 3.08
N VAL A 158 -12.49 -21.81 3.11
CA VAL A 158 -11.75 -23.05 2.79
C VAL A 158 -12.18 -24.18 3.71
N PHE A 159 -12.30 -23.92 5.02
CA PHE A 159 -12.76 -24.90 6.00
C PHE A 159 -14.17 -25.42 5.70
N LEU A 160 -15.11 -24.53 5.37
CA LEU A 160 -16.49 -24.91 5.03
C LEU A 160 -16.55 -25.75 3.74
N VAL A 161 -15.79 -25.37 2.72
CA VAL A 161 -15.70 -26.14 1.46
C VAL A 161 -15.10 -27.52 1.72
N LEU A 162 -14.00 -27.61 2.48
CA LEU A 162 -13.37 -28.88 2.83
C LEU A 162 -14.34 -29.79 3.59
N ARG A 163 -15.06 -29.24 4.58
CA ARG A 163 -16.07 -29.98 5.35
C ARG A 163 -17.21 -30.51 4.46
N LEU A 164 -17.66 -29.72 3.50
CA LEU A 164 -18.70 -30.13 2.54
C LEU A 164 -18.19 -31.29 1.65
N VAL A 165 -16.98 -31.15 1.10
CA VAL A 165 -16.36 -32.18 0.26
C VAL A 165 -16.19 -33.49 1.02
N LEU A 166 -15.67 -33.44 2.25
CA LEU A 166 -15.51 -34.62 3.10
C LEU A 166 -16.85 -35.31 3.40
N ARG A 167 -17.92 -34.55 3.63
CA ARG A 167 -19.27 -35.11 3.82
C ARG A 167 -19.81 -35.79 2.56
N LEU A 168 -19.59 -35.19 1.38
CA LEU A 168 -20.01 -35.78 0.10
C LEU A 168 -19.25 -37.08 -0.19
N PHE A 169 -17.94 -37.10 0.06
CA PHE A 169 -17.13 -38.32 -0.08
C PHE A 169 -17.61 -39.43 0.87
N ALA A 170 -17.90 -39.10 2.14
CA ALA A 170 -18.43 -40.08 3.09
C ALA A 170 -19.81 -40.62 2.65
N ALA A 171 -20.69 -39.77 2.11
CA ALA A 171 -21.99 -40.19 1.61
C ALA A 171 -21.90 -41.07 0.35
N SER A 172 -20.87 -40.91 -0.48
CA SER A 172 -20.67 -41.72 -1.70
C SER A 172 -20.13 -43.14 -1.45
N GLN A 173 -19.66 -43.42 -0.22
CA GLN A 173 -19.14 -44.73 0.17
C GLN A 173 -20.21 -45.62 0.80
N HIS A 174 -21.43 -45.11 0.99
CA HIS A 174 -22.59 -45.83 1.49
C HIS A 174 -23.61 -46.02 0.37
#